data_AF-A0A3C1PWI9-F1
#
_entry.id   AF-A0A3C1PWI9-F1
#
_cell.length_a   1.000
_cell.length_b   1.000
_cell.length_c   1.000
_cell.angle_alpha   90.00
_cell.angle_beta   90.00
_cell.angle_gamma   90.00
#
_symmetry.space_group_name_H-M   'P 1'
#
loop_
_entity.id
_entity.type
_entity.pdbx_description
1 polymer ?
#
loop_
_entity_poly.entity_id
_entity_poly.type
_entity_poly.pdbx_seq_one_letter_code
_entity_poly.pdbx_strand_id
1 'polypeptide(L)'
;MKILIFLLTIANALALPSFEEACEVLGSRETNRREVLTNEIWSAGREAIPLLQKLAEEENPEVFRRALFVLQRIRMGLEPDSPAELLKLAEAVNLATPEFRASRLAELLDYSQGIKVALVFLDGWAADPQMPPEQVFKLSELVTKVVLERRSSWKIFLSTDLSSRCRGALIAALSWQDHPIKLQMITNLASKQTKEVYEMAITCPDRIASEAYLAMARIATVHGDIPLALQILASGLQQDSSHNFARAIAFLEAGSGLPAIKYNGNWIHELNLFRARAHKDFKGVLRLASKPDLDPILAYESNLVSGSLTLPSTEGSVEIPAGSALASLHQSFGKPPGEPDIEALTSSVLIDWSELARTLMNLACPSEAAEKLSSENQVITATSLLWRTNHRDKALSLSREVLNDPANSLQTRMRLTLASLYFQSGDRKKAREFFKEVIRIGIQQDTRLQSALKLGLNFFSREELLQLVPGLTEKQAYQRAPSIVGLLPYQSKVSTYWYEFFREKDPSQSPLAIFKSVQYFLANQ
;
A
#
# COMPACT_ATOMS: atom_id res chain seq x y z
N MET A 1 -43.53 -19.34 10.17
CA MET A 1 -43.24 -20.79 10.24
C MET A 1 -42.27 -21.30 9.18
N LYS A 2 -42.55 -21.25 7.85
CA LYS A 2 -41.66 -21.86 6.83
C LYS A 2 -40.18 -21.42 6.90
N ILE A 3 -39.90 -20.14 7.16
CA ILE A 3 -38.53 -19.62 7.32
C ILE A 3 -37.81 -20.18 8.57
N LEU A 4 -38.55 -20.42 9.66
CA LEU A 4 -37.99 -20.99 10.90
C LEU A 4 -37.61 -22.47 10.72
N ILE A 5 -38.43 -23.22 9.96
CA ILE A 5 -38.16 -24.62 9.62
C ILE A 5 -36.92 -24.71 8.72
N PHE A 6 -36.75 -23.80 7.76
CA PHE A 6 -35.57 -23.76 6.89
C PHE A 6 -34.26 -23.46 7.65
N LEU A 7 -34.32 -22.60 8.67
CA LEU A 7 -33.18 -22.34 9.58
C LEU A 7 -32.86 -23.56 10.45
N LEU A 8 -33.87 -24.29 10.96
CA LEU A 8 -33.68 -25.52 11.72
C LEU A 8 -33.08 -26.66 10.88
N THR A 9 -33.44 -26.79 9.60
CA THR A 9 -32.82 -27.79 8.71
C THR A 9 -31.38 -27.47 8.32
N ILE A 10 -30.96 -26.20 8.35
CA ILE A 10 -29.57 -25.80 8.08
C ILE A 10 -28.71 -25.94 9.36
N ALA A 11 -29.28 -25.74 10.54
CA ALA A 11 -28.56 -25.86 11.81
C ALA A 11 -28.02 -27.27 12.09
N ASN A 12 -28.73 -28.33 11.69
CA ASN A 12 -28.27 -29.72 11.87
C ASN A 12 -27.13 -30.12 10.90
N ALA A 13 -26.89 -29.39 9.82
CA ALA A 13 -25.86 -29.75 8.82
C ALA A 13 -24.41 -29.42 9.27
N LEU A 14 -24.24 -28.88 10.48
CA LEU A 14 -22.95 -28.50 11.08
C LEU A 14 -22.71 -29.13 12.46
N ALA A 15 -23.68 -29.85 13.02
CA ALA A 15 -23.49 -30.60 14.25
C ALA A 15 -22.95 -31.99 13.92
N LEU A 16 -21.79 -32.36 14.48
CA LEU A 16 -21.30 -33.73 14.43
C LEU A 16 -22.35 -34.69 15.05
N PRO A 17 -22.54 -35.90 14.49
CA PRO A 17 -23.46 -36.88 15.04
C PRO A 17 -23.03 -37.32 16.44
N SER A 18 -23.97 -37.86 17.22
CA SER A 18 -23.60 -38.48 18.50
C SER A 18 -22.72 -39.71 18.24
N PHE A 19 -21.97 -40.13 19.27
CA PHE A 19 -21.13 -41.33 19.17
C PHE A 19 -21.98 -42.58 18.89
N GLU A 20 -23.12 -42.69 19.56
CA GLU A 20 -24.09 -43.77 19.43
C GLU A 20 -24.71 -43.81 18.02
N GLU A 21 -25.13 -42.65 17.51
CA GLU A 21 -25.66 -42.51 16.14
C GLU A 21 -24.61 -42.88 15.08
N ALA A 22 -23.36 -42.44 15.27
CA ALA A 22 -22.26 -42.78 14.38
C ALA A 22 -21.97 -44.29 14.39
N CYS A 23 -21.93 -44.94 15.56
CA CYS A 23 -21.78 -46.39 15.67
C CYS A 23 -22.93 -47.15 14.99
N GLU A 24 -24.19 -46.74 15.22
CA GLU A 24 -25.36 -47.38 14.61
C GLU A 24 -25.31 -47.27 13.08
N VAL A 25 -25.15 -46.06 12.55
CA VAL A 25 -25.21 -45.82 11.10
C VAL A 25 -24.00 -46.41 10.40
N LEU A 26 -22.77 -46.20 10.90
CA LEU A 26 -21.56 -46.77 10.29
C LEU A 26 -21.47 -48.30 10.44
N GLY A 27 -22.13 -48.89 11.44
CA GLY A 27 -22.28 -50.34 11.59
C GLY A 27 -23.43 -50.95 10.77
N SER A 28 -24.33 -50.11 10.23
CA SER A 28 -25.53 -50.56 9.51
C SER A 28 -25.20 -51.21 8.15
N ARG A 29 -26.15 -51.98 7.61
CA ARG A 29 -26.03 -52.56 6.25
C ARG A 29 -26.27 -51.54 5.13
N GLU A 30 -26.83 -50.36 5.42
CA GLU A 30 -27.22 -49.34 4.43
C GLU A 30 -26.00 -48.59 3.85
N THR A 31 -25.48 -49.04 2.71
CA THR A 31 -24.26 -48.48 2.07
C THR A 31 -24.33 -46.97 1.87
N ASN A 32 -25.43 -46.47 1.28
CA ASN A 32 -25.58 -45.05 0.97
C ASN A 32 -25.58 -44.20 2.25
N ARG A 33 -26.22 -44.68 3.33
CA ARG A 33 -26.30 -43.96 4.59
C ARG A 33 -24.94 -43.95 5.31
N ARG A 34 -24.16 -45.04 5.21
CA ARG A 34 -22.76 -45.06 5.66
C ARG A 34 -21.90 -44.05 4.90
N GLU A 35 -22.02 -43.98 3.57
CA GLU A 35 -21.21 -43.07 2.75
C GLU A 35 -21.55 -41.60 2.98
N VAL A 36 -22.84 -41.25 3.08
CA VAL A 36 -23.29 -39.90 3.44
C VAL A 36 -22.70 -39.49 4.80
N LEU A 37 -22.88 -40.29 5.85
CA LEU A 37 -22.37 -39.95 7.18
C LEU A 37 -20.83 -39.93 7.22
N THR A 38 -20.15 -40.80 6.47
CA THR A 38 -18.68 -40.78 6.35
C THR A 38 -18.21 -39.44 5.77
N ASN A 39 -18.90 -38.93 4.74
CA ASN A 39 -18.57 -37.66 4.09
C ASN A 39 -18.95 -36.45 4.96
N GLU A 40 -20.04 -36.51 5.72
CA GLU A 40 -20.44 -35.47 6.68
C GLU A 40 -19.40 -35.35 7.81
N ILE A 41 -19.03 -36.47 8.45
CA ILE A 41 -17.97 -36.51 9.47
C ILE A 41 -16.62 -36.04 8.90
N TRP A 42 -16.27 -36.42 7.66
CA TRP A 42 -15.03 -35.96 7.03
C TRP A 42 -15.07 -34.45 6.69
N SER A 43 -16.21 -33.92 6.24
CA SER A 43 -16.37 -32.50 5.93
C SER A 43 -16.20 -31.58 7.15
N ALA A 44 -16.49 -32.07 8.36
CA ALA A 44 -16.22 -31.38 9.63
C ALA A 44 -14.71 -31.29 9.99
N GLY A 45 -13.83 -31.98 9.25
CA GLY A 45 -12.38 -31.80 9.34
C GLY A 45 -11.80 -32.02 10.75
N ARG A 46 -10.98 -31.08 11.24
CA ARG A 46 -10.28 -31.23 12.54
C ARG A 46 -11.26 -31.40 13.72
N GLU A 47 -12.49 -30.88 13.64
CA GLU A 47 -13.49 -31.01 14.70
C GLU A 47 -13.98 -32.45 14.87
N ALA A 48 -13.95 -33.26 13.81
CA ALA A 48 -14.34 -34.67 13.86
C ALA A 48 -13.31 -35.59 14.54
N ILE A 49 -12.09 -35.13 14.78
CA ILE A 49 -10.99 -35.97 15.29
C ILE A 49 -11.34 -36.69 16.61
N PRO A 50 -11.92 -36.06 17.65
CA PRO A 50 -12.25 -36.74 18.90
C PRO A 50 -13.32 -37.82 18.75
N LEU A 51 -14.29 -37.63 17.85
CA LEU A 51 -15.31 -38.63 17.51
C LEU A 51 -14.66 -39.81 16.78
N LEU A 52 -13.86 -39.52 15.74
CA LEU A 52 -13.16 -40.53 14.95
C LEU A 52 -12.15 -41.34 15.75
N GLN A 53 -11.52 -40.76 16.78
CA GLN A 53 -10.65 -41.49 17.70
C GLN A 53 -11.43 -42.55 18.48
N LYS A 54 -12.59 -42.20 19.06
CA LYS A 54 -13.45 -43.17 19.75
C LYS A 54 -13.98 -44.26 18.80
N LEU A 55 -14.42 -43.87 17.60
CA LEU A 55 -14.90 -44.82 16.58
C LEU A 55 -13.79 -45.75 16.06
N ALA A 56 -12.51 -45.36 16.20
CA ALA A 56 -11.35 -46.19 15.88
C ALA A 56 -10.93 -47.14 17.03
N GLU A 57 -11.67 -47.15 18.14
CA GLU A 57 -11.51 -48.10 19.26
C GLU A 57 -12.64 -49.15 19.30
N GLU A 58 -13.67 -49.00 18.44
CA GLU A 58 -14.84 -49.90 18.36
C GLU A 58 -14.49 -51.29 17.83
N GLU A 59 -15.14 -52.32 18.39
CA GLU A 59 -14.97 -53.72 17.97
C GLU A 59 -15.53 -54.00 16.56
N ASN A 60 -16.49 -53.19 16.07
CA ASN A 60 -17.10 -53.38 14.77
C ASN A 60 -16.09 -53.06 13.63
N PRO A 61 -15.68 -54.05 12.81
CA PRO A 61 -14.61 -53.84 11.83
C PRO A 61 -14.92 -52.82 10.73
N GLU A 62 -16.19 -52.58 10.39
CA GLU A 62 -16.57 -51.56 9.39
C GLU A 62 -16.46 -50.14 9.98
N VAL A 63 -16.93 -49.96 11.23
CA VAL A 63 -16.84 -48.69 11.96
C VAL A 63 -15.37 -48.31 12.16
N PHE A 64 -14.58 -49.24 12.71
CA PHE A 64 -13.13 -49.11 12.90
C PHE A 64 -12.39 -48.71 11.62
N ARG A 65 -12.64 -49.43 10.50
CA ARG A 65 -11.97 -49.16 9.21
C ARG A 65 -12.33 -47.80 8.65
N ARG A 66 -13.61 -47.39 8.70
CA ARG A 66 -14.06 -46.08 8.23
C ARG A 66 -13.52 -44.95 9.08
N ALA A 67 -13.55 -45.11 10.40
CA ALA A 67 -12.99 -44.15 11.35
C ALA A 67 -11.50 -43.92 11.06
N LEU A 68 -10.69 -44.97 10.94
CA LEU A 68 -9.27 -44.85 10.59
C LEU A 68 -9.05 -44.24 9.19
N PHE A 69 -9.83 -44.65 8.18
CA PHE A 69 -9.72 -44.15 6.80
C PHE A 69 -9.89 -42.62 6.74
N VAL A 70 -10.89 -42.09 7.45
CA VAL A 70 -11.20 -40.66 7.52
C VAL A 70 -10.19 -39.95 8.42
N LEU A 71 -9.89 -40.48 9.60
CA LEU A 71 -8.95 -39.91 10.56
C LEU A 71 -7.55 -39.70 9.96
N GLN A 72 -7.06 -40.67 9.19
CA GLN A 72 -5.77 -40.56 8.50
C GLN A 72 -5.77 -39.43 7.46
N ARG A 73 -6.87 -39.27 6.70
CA ARG A 73 -6.99 -38.24 5.66
C ARG A 73 -7.13 -36.84 6.22
N ILE A 74 -7.91 -36.67 7.29
CA ILE A 74 -8.03 -35.40 8.03
C ILE A 74 -6.66 -35.01 8.63
N ARG A 75 -5.90 -35.97 9.19
CA ARG A 75 -4.54 -35.72 9.70
C ARG A 75 -3.55 -35.29 8.61
N MET A 76 -3.75 -35.71 7.37
CA MET A 76 -2.99 -35.23 6.20
C MET A 76 -3.57 -33.93 5.59
N GLY A 77 -4.68 -33.40 6.10
CA GLY A 77 -5.29 -32.16 5.59
C GLY A 77 -6.13 -32.33 4.32
N LEU A 78 -6.49 -33.56 3.96
CA LEU A 78 -7.29 -33.89 2.77
C LEU A 78 -8.80 -33.72 3.04
N GLU A 79 -9.51 -33.30 2.00
CA GLU A 79 -10.98 -33.12 1.94
C GLU A 79 -11.64 -34.28 1.18
N PRO A 80 -12.96 -34.52 1.34
CA PRO A 80 -13.67 -35.65 0.69
C PRO A 80 -13.54 -35.71 -0.83
N ASP A 81 -13.41 -34.56 -1.48
CA ASP A 81 -13.28 -34.37 -2.93
C ASP A 81 -11.81 -34.24 -3.40
N SER A 82 -10.84 -34.44 -2.50
CA SER A 82 -9.41 -34.33 -2.83
C SER A 82 -8.99 -35.33 -3.91
N PRO A 83 -8.29 -34.90 -4.98
CA PRO A 83 -7.88 -35.79 -6.08
C PRO A 83 -7.02 -36.97 -5.62
N ALA A 84 -7.16 -38.11 -6.29
CA ALA A 84 -6.38 -39.31 -6.01
C ALA A 84 -4.85 -39.13 -6.19
N GLU A 85 -4.43 -38.14 -6.98
CA GLU A 85 -3.03 -37.74 -7.12
C GLU A 85 -2.52 -36.99 -5.89
N LEU A 86 -3.31 -36.05 -5.35
CA LEU A 86 -3.01 -35.34 -4.11
C LEU A 86 -2.94 -36.31 -2.92
N LEU A 87 -3.80 -37.33 -2.87
CA LEU A 87 -3.72 -38.41 -1.88
C LEU A 87 -2.36 -39.14 -1.94
N LYS A 88 -1.89 -39.52 -3.14
CA LYS A 88 -0.59 -40.21 -3.30
C LYS A 88 0.59 -39.34 -2.86
N LEU A 89 0.56 -38.04 -3.19
CA LEU A 89 1.58 -37.09 -2.75
C LEU A 89 1.57 -36.92 -1.22
N ALA A 90 0.38 -36.81 -0.62
CA ALA A 90 0.22 -36.74 0.83
C ALA A 90 0.71 -38.01 1.54
N GLU A 91 0.37 -39.19 1.03
CA GLU A 91 0.86 -40.48 1.56
C GLU A 91 2.38 -40.59 1.44
N ALA A 92 2.99 -40.14 0.34
CA ALA A 92 4.44 -40.11 0.16
C ALA A 92 5.15 -39.16 1.14
N VAL A 93 4.53 -38.01 1.48
CA VAL A 93 5.04 -37.10 2.52
C VAL A 93 4.88 -37.71 3.92
N ASN A 94 3.74 -38.33 4.22
CA ASN A 94 3.46 -38.96 5.51
C ASN A 94 4.42 -40.12 5.84
N LEU A 95 4.88 -40.85 4.81
CA LEU A 95 5.83 -41.96 4.93
C LEU A 95 7.30 -41.53 4.83
N ALA A 96 7.60 -40.24 4.63
CA ALA A 96 8.97 -39.75 4.46
C ALA A 96 9.75 -39.74 5.79
N THR A 97 10.94 -40.36 5.79
CA THR A 97 11.93 -40.19 6.86
C THR A 97 12.43 -38.73 6.87
N PRO A 98 12.96 -38.21 8.00
CA PRO A 98 13.35 -36.81 8.14
C PRO A 98 14.21 -36.25 7.01
N GLU A 99 15.09 -37.07 6.45
CA GLU A 99 16.02 -36.74 5.37
C GLU A 99 15.31 -36.47 4.04
N PHE A 100 14.18 -37.14 3.78
CA PHE A 100 13.39 -37.02 2.55
C PHE A 100 12.15 -36.12 2.70
N ARG A 101 11.86 -35.58 3.90
CA ARG A 101 10.71 -34.67 4.11
C ARG A 101 10.78 -33.47 3.18
N ALA A 102 11.95 -32.87 2.99
CA ALA A 102 12.12 -31.69 2.14
C ALA A 102 11.80 -31.95 0.66
N SER A 103 12.27 -33.07 0.09
CA SER A 103 12.01 -33.41 -1.31
C SER A 103 10.56 -33.81 -1.55
N ARG A 104 9.96 -34.63 -0.67
CA ARG A 104 8.54 -34.99 -0.78
C ARG A 104 7.61 -33.80 -0.55
N LEU A 105 7.97 -32.88 0.35
CA LEU A 105 7.22 -31.62 0.54
C LEU A 105 7.30 -30.74 -0.72
N ALA A 106 8.44 -30.68 -1.40
CA ALA A 106 8.58 -29.95 -2.66
C ALA A 106 7.70 -30.56 -3.77
N GLU A 107 7.72 -31.89 -3.96
CA GLU A 107 6.83 -32.60 -4.90
C GLU A 107 5.34 -32.33 -4.62
N LEU A 108 4.94 -32.28 -3.34
CA LEU A 108 3.59 -31.91 -2.93
C LEU A 108 3.28 -30.44 -3.21
N LEU A 109 4.21 -29.53 -2.94
CA LEU A 109 4.05 -28.08 -3.17
C LEU A 109 3.98 -27.75 -4.67
N ASP A 110 4.61 -28.54 -5.54
CA ASP A 110 4.49 -28.37 -6.98
C ASP A 110 3.03 -28.54 -7.45
N TYR A 111 2.27 -29.44 -6.81
CA TYR A 111 0.83 -29.61 -7.05
C TYR A 111 0.02 -28.38 -6.63
N SER A 112 -0.89 -27.92 -7.50
CA SER A 112 -1.62 -26.65 -7.31
C SER A 112 -2.47 -26.58 -6.04
N GLN A 113 -3.03 -27.71 -5.61
CA GLN A 113 -3.82 -27.85 -4.37
C GLN A 113 -2.99 -28.29 -3.16
N GLY A 114 -1.71 -28.64 -3.33
CA GLY A 114 -0.89 -29.27 -2.30
C GLY A 114 -0.54 -28.39 -1.10
N ILE A 115 -0.73 -27.07 -1.20
CA ILE A 115 -0.29 -26.11 -0.18
C ILE A 115 -1.06 -26.25 1.14
N LYS A 116 -2.36 -26.59 1.12
CA LYS A 116 -3.12 -26.85 2.36
C LYS A 116 -2.55 -28.08 3.10
N VAL A 117 -2.31 -29.15 2.35
CA VAL A 117 -1.73 -30.41 2.83
C VAL A 117 -0.31 -30.18 3.35
N ALA A 118 0.53 -29.43 2.62
CA ALA A 118 1.89 -29.07 3.00
C ALA A 118 1.93 -28.25 4.30
N LEU A 119 1.01 -27.30 4.48
CA LEU A 119 0.86 -26.54 5.72
C LEU A 119 0.44 -27.43 6.90
N VAL A 120 -0.44 -28.41 6.68
CA VAL A 120 -0.85 -29.37 7.73
C VAL A 120 0.31 -30.30 8.13
N PHE A 121 1.13 -30.78 7.18
CA PHE A 121 2.34 -31.53 7.51
C PHE A 121 3.36 -30.67 8.26
N LEU A 122 3.63 -29.45 7.78
CA LEU A 122 4.52 -28.50 8.46
C LEU A 122 4.03 -28.20 9.89
N ASP A 123 2.72 -28.04 10.09
CA ASP A 123 2.11 -27.83 11.40
C ASP A 123 2.26 -29.04 12.33
N GLY A 124 2.01 -30.26 11.84
CA GLY A 124 2.19 -31.49 12.61
C GLY A 124 3.65 -31.73 12.99
N TRP A 125 4.58 -31.45 12.09
CA TRP A 125 6.03 -31.49 12.32
C TRP A 125 6.51 -30.38 13.27
N ALA A 126 5.94 -29.18 13.19
CA ALA A 126 6.18 -28.12 14.16
C ALA A 126 5.54 -28.41 15.52
N ALA A 127 4.47 -29.21 15.60
CA ALA A 127 3.89 -29.62 16.88
C ALA A 127 4.76 -30.66 17.62
N ASP A 128 5.61 -31.41 16.92
CA ASP A 128 6.55 -32.37 17.51
C ASP A 128 7.67 -31.64 18.30
N PRO A 129 7.79 -31.83 19.63
CA PRO A 129 8.85 -31.24 20.44
C PRO A 129 10.24 -31.83 20.15
N GLN A 130 10.31 -33.05 19.58
CA GLN A 130 11.59 -33.69 19.23
C GLN A 130 12.19 -33.11 17.95
N MET A 131 11.40 -32.41 17.13
CA MET A 131 11.88 -31.89 15.86
C MET A 131 12.70 -30.60 16.04
N PRO A 132 13.98 -30.56 15.59
CA PRO A 132 14.84 -29.39 15.75
C PRO A 132 14.24 -28.14 15.06
N PRO A 133 14.30 -26.94 15.69
CA PRO A 133 13.83 -25.69 15.09
C PRO A 133 14.40 -25.43 13.69
N GLU A 134 15.68 -25.75 13.47
CA GLU A 134 16.35 -25.63 12.16
C GLU A 134 15.69 -26.47 11.05
N GLN A 135 15.16 -27.66 11.36
CA GLN A 135 14.48 -28.50 10.38
C GLN A 135 13.10 -27.93 10.05
N VAL A 136 12.36 -27.47 11.07
CA VAL A 136 11.07 -26.80 10.88
C VAL A 136 11.26 -25.52 10.07
N PHE A 137 12.33 -24.75 10.33
CA PHE A 137 12.68 -23.55 9.58
C PHE A 137 12.94 -23.85 8.09
N LYS A 138 13.82 -24.82 7.77
CA LYS A 138 14.12 -25.21 6.37
C LYS A 138 12.88 -25.66 5.58
N LEU A 139 11.96 -26.38 6.24
CA LEU A 139 10.68 -26.76 5.63
C LEU A 139 9.73 -25.55 5.49
N SER A 140 9.78 -24.60 6.44
CA SER A 140 9.03 -23.34 6.36
C SER A 140 9.51 -22.44 5.22
N GLU A 141 10.81 -22.42 4.92
CA GLU A 141 11.37 -21.70 3.77
C GLU A 141 10.81 -22.22 2.44
N LEU A 142 10.78 -23.55 2.26
CA LEU A 142 10.22 -24.19 1.06
C LEU A 142 8.74 -23.80 0.85
N VAL A 143 7.92 -23.90 1.90
CA VAL A 143 6.50 -23.50 1.85
C VAL A 143 6.36 -22.00 1.57
N THR A 144 7.15 -21.17 2.26
CA THR A 144 7.11 -19.71 2.13
C THR A 144 7.42 -19.25 0.71
N LYS A 145 8.47 -19.81 0.09
CA LYS A 145 8.84 -19.52 -1.30
C LYS A 145 7.68 -19.76 -2.26
N VAL A 146 7.09 -20.96 -2.21
CA VAL A 146 5.98 -21.34 -3.10
C VAL A 146 4.72 -20.50 -2.83
N VAL A 147 4.45 -20.16 -1.56
CA VAL A 147 3.33 -19.26 -1.19
C VAL A 147 3.54 -17.85 -1.74
N LEU A 148 4.75 -17.29 -1.70
CA LEU A 148 5.03 -15.97 -2.28
C LEU A 148 4.93 -15.96 -3.81
N GLU A 149 5.44 -17.01 -4.47
CA GLU A 149 5.33 -17.18 -5.93
C GLU A 149 3.87 -17.35 -6.40
N ARG A 150 3.00 -17.97 -5.60
CA ARG A 150 1.63 -18.35 -5.98
C ARG A 150 0.56 -17.54 -5.23
N ARG A 151 0.15 -16.41 -5.81
CA ARG A 151 -0.91 -15.52 -5.25
C ARG A 151 -2.25 -16.22 -4.96
N SER A 152 -2.61 -17.26 -5.72
CA SER A 152 -3.81 -18.07 -5.46
C SER A 152 -3.80 -18.76 -4.09
N SER A 153 -2.61 -19.03 -3.56
CA SER A 153 -2.37 -19.75 -2.31
C SER A 153 -2.47 -18.88 -1.06
N TRP A 154 -2.42 -17.55 -1.20
CA TRP A 154 -2.42 -16.62 -0.07
C TRP A 154 -3.68 -16.73 0.80
N LYS A 155 -4.85 -16.97 0.19
CA LYS A 155 -6.10 -17.18 0.94
C LYS A 155 -5.99 -18.39 1.87
N ILE A 156 -5.52 -19.53 1.34
CA ILE A 156 -5.33 -20.77 2.10
C ILE A 156 -4.28 -20.56 3.20
N PHE A 157 -3.14 -19.96 2.86
CA PHE A 157 -2.07 -19.68 3.82
C PHE A 157 -2.55 -18.84 5.01
N LEU A 158 -3.31 -17.78 4.75
CA LEU A 158 -3.81 -16.86 5.79
C LEU A 158 -5.03 -17.39 6.56
N SER A 159 -5.78 -18.36 6.01
CA SER A 159 -6.96 -18.95 6.67
C SER A 159 -6.70 -20.29 7.36
N THR A 160 -5.55 -20.92 7.15
CA THR A 160 -5.23 -22.21 7.78
C THR A 160 -4.90 -21.99 9.25
N ASP A 161 -5.56 -22.74 10.14
CA ASP A 161 -5.29 -22.67 11.57
C ASP A 161 -4.03 -23.48 11.90
N LEU A 162 -2.99 -22.77 12.34
CA LEU A 162 -1.64 -23.27 12.56
C LEU A 162 -1.21 -23.06 14.01
N SER A 163 -0.47 -24.01 14.56
CA SER A 163 0.17 -23.88 15.88
C SER A 163 1.06 -22.64 15.97
N SER A 164 1.25 -22.11 17.18
CA SER A 164 2.19 -21.01 17.43
C SER A 164 3.61 -21.35 16.96
N ARG A 165 4.04 -22.62 17.10
CA ARG A 165 5.37 -23.07 16.65
C ARG A 165 5.50 -23.06 15.13
N CYS A 166 4.50 -23.51 14.39
CA CYS A 166 4.47 -23.41 12.93
C CYS A 166 4.50 -21.95 12.46
N ARG A 167 3.65 -21.10 13.06
CA ARG A 167 3.58 -19.67 12.73
C ARG A 167 4.87 -18.91 13.02
N GLY A 168 5.57 -19.24 14.11
CA GLY A 168 6.89 -18.66 14.42
C GLY A 168 7.96 -19.00 13.39
N ALA A 169 8.02 -20.25 12.94
CA ALA A 169 8.97 -20.67 11.90
C ALA A 169 8.66 -20.03 10.52
N LEU A 170 7.37 -19.91 10.17
CA LEU A 170 6.93 -19.20 8.96
C LEU A 170 7.25 -17.70 9.00
N ILE A 171 7.11 -17.03 10.17
CA ILE A 171 7.52 -15.63 10.33
C ILE A 171 9.03 -15.47 10.12
N ALA A 172 9.84 -16.39 10.67
CA ALA A 172 11.28 -16.34 10.49
C ALA A 172 11.65 -16.47 9.00
N ALA A 173 11.09 -17.47 8.30
CA ALA A 173 11.29 -17.68 6.86
C ALA A 173 10.81 -16.50 5.99
N LEU A 174 9.68 -15.87 6.35
CA LEU A 174 9.15 -14.67 5.68
C LEU A 174 10.00 -13.40 5.92
N SER A 175 10.64 -13.27 7.07
CA SER A 175 11.29 -12.02 7.48
C SER A 175 12.42 -11.58 6.53
N TRP A 176 13.17 -12.55 6.02
CA TRP A 176 14.30 -12.39 5.11
C TRP A 176 13.93 -12.31 3.62
N GLN A 177 12.65 -12.48 3.27
CA GLN A 177 12.19 -12.36 1.88
C GLN A 177 12.12 -10.89 1.47
N ASP A 178 12.37 -10.59 0.19
CA ASP A 178 12.10 -9.27 -0.39
C ASP A 178 10.78 -9.33 -1.18
N HIS A 179 9.67 -9.10 -0.48
CA HIS A 179 8.33 -9.13 -1.07
C HIS A 179 7.37 -8.19 -0.34
N PRO A 180 6.60 -7.34 -1.05
CA PRO A 180 5.82 -6.24 -0.43
C PRO A 180 4.73 -6.70 0.55
N ILE A 181 4.17 -7.91 0.38
CA ILE A 181 3.13 -8.43 1.30
C ILE A 181 3.68 -9.10 2.58
N LYS A 182 5.01 -9.27 2.71
CA LYS A 182 5.60 -10.07 3.81
C LYS A 182 5.20 -9.53 5.20
N LEU A 183 5.16 -8.21 5.36
CA LEU A 183 4.76 -7.55 6.60
C LEU A 183 3.32 -7.88 6.99
N GLN A 184 2.39 -7.88 6.03
CA GLN A 184 0.99 -8.23 6.27
C GLN A 184 0.85 -9.72 6.65
N MET A 185 1.61 -10.60 6.00
CA MET A 185 1.66 -12.03 6.36
C MET A 185 2.20 -12.25 7.77
N ILE A 186 3.32 -11.61 8.13
CA ILE A 186 3.92 -11.68 9.48
C ILE A 186 2.94 -11.16 10.54
N THR A 187 2.29 -10.03 10.27
CA THR A 187 1.27 -9.42 11.15
C THR A 187 0.10 -10.38 11.40
N ASN A 188 -0.40 -11.03 10.34
CA ASN A 188 -1.48 -12.03 10.46
C ASN A 188 -1.04 -13.27 11.25
N LEU A 189 0.14 -13.82 11.00
CA LEU A 189 0.68 -14.98 11.72
C LEU A 189 0.90 -14.69 13.22
N ALA A 190 1.33 -13.48 13.56
CA ALA A 190 1.56 -13.02 14.93
C ALA A 190 0.29 -12.63 15.71
N SER A 191 -0.86 -12.49 15.02
CA SER A 191 -2.11 -11.94 15.58
C SER A 191 -2.76 -12.76 16.70
N LYS A 192 -2.36 -14.02 16.91
CA LYS A 192 -2.79 -14.86 18.03
C LYS A 192 -1.56 -15.42 18.74
N GLN A 193 -1.57 -15.54 20.06
CA GLN A 193 -0.46 -16.15 20.82
C GLN A 193 0.90 -15.51 20.47
N THR A 194 0.92 -14.16 20.45
CA THR A 194 2.05 -13.37 19.93
C THR A 194 3.35 -13.71 20.66
N LYS A 195 3.28 -14.04 21.96
CA LYS A 195 4.44 -14.44 22.77
C LYS A 195 5.02 -15.77 22.30
N GLU A 196 4.19 -16.80 22.18
CA GLU A 196 4.61 -18.15 21.82
C GLU A 196 5.12 -18.22 20.37
N VAL A 197 4.49 -17.45 19.48
CA VAL A 197 4.95 -17.24 18.09
C VAL A 197 6.31 -16.56 18.05
N TYR A 198 6.48 -15.50 18.85
CA TYR A 198 7.75 -14.77 18.97
C TYR A 198 8.88 -15.64 19.53
N GLU A 199 8.61 -16.35 20.63
CA GLU A 199 9.58 -17.23 21.30
C GLU A 199 10.07 -18.33 20.36
N MET A 200 9.20 -18.91 19.51
CA MET A 200 9.65 -19.85 18.47
C MET A 200 10.47 -19.15 17.37
N ALA A 201 10.01 -18.01 16.85
CA ALA A 201 10.67 -17.34 15.73
C ALA A 201 12.15 -17.02 16.01
N ILE A 202 12.49 -16.64 17.25
CA ILE A 202 13.87 -16.34 17.66
C ILE A 202 14.75 -17.57 17.91
N THR A 203 14.20 -18.79 17.89
CA THR A 203 14.99 -20.04 17.95
C THR A 203 15.51 -20.51 16.59
N CYS A 204 15.10 -19.86 15.50
CA CYS A 204 15.56 -20.17 14.15
C CYS A 204 17.00 -19.67 13.93
N PRO A 205 17.83 -20.37 13.13
CA PRO A 205 19.29 -20.19 13.13
C PRO A 205 19.76 -18.76 12.78
N ASP A 206 19.12 -18.11 11.81
CA ASP A 206 19.46 -16.74 11.38
C ASP A 206 18.70 -15.63 12.15
N ARG A 207 17.94 -16.01 13.18
CA ARG A 207 16.92 -15.15 13.83
C ARG A 207 16.00 -14.52 12.78
N ILE A 208 15.41 -13.37 13.09
CA ILE A 208 14.43 -12.70 12.22
C ILE A 208 14.87 -11.27 11.89
N ALA A 209 14.53 -10.79 10.69
CA ALA A 209 14.85 -9.42 10.29
C ALA A 209 14.20 -8.37 11.21
N SER A 210 14.84 -7.19 11.33
CA SER A 210 14.39 -6.06 12.15
C SER A 210 12.91 -5.68 11.93
N GLU A 211 12.44 -5.76 10.69
CA GLU A 211 11.06 -5.51 10.30
C GLU A 211 10.05 -6.46 10.99
N ALA A 212 10.41 -7.72 11.20
CA ALA A 212 9.56 -8.73 11.84
C ALA A 212 9.48 -8.51 13.36
N TYR A 213 10.58 -8.13 14.02
CA TYR A 213 10.57 -7.68 15.41
C TYR A 213 9.63 -6.47 15.58
N LEU A 214 9.71 -5.46 14.70
CA LEU A 214 8.82 -4.29 14.74
C LEU A 214 7.35 -4.68 14.50
N ALA A 215 7.06 -5.57 13.54
CA ALA A 215 5.70 -6.03 13.27
C ALA A 215 5.08 -6.77 14.48
N MET A 216 5.83 -7.67 15.12
CA MET A 216 5.33 -8.40 16.30
C MET A 216 5.20 -7.49 17.54
N ALA A 217 6.13 -6.55 17.75
CA ALA A 217 6.01 -5.56 18.82
C ALA A 217 4.78 -4.65 18.65
N ARG A 218 4.46 -4.25 17.40
CA ARG A 218 3.22 -3.53 17.09
C ARG A 218 1.98 -4.34 17.44
N ILE A 219 1.94 -5.63 17.08
CA ILE A 219 0.83 -6.52 17.45
C ILE A 219 0.69 -6.70 18.97
N ALA A 220 1.79 -6.94 19.69
CA ALA A 220 1.77 -7.00 21.15
C ALA A 220 1.23 -5.70 21.78
N THR A 221 1.65 -4.54 21.25
CA THR A 221 1.14 -3.22 21.66
C THR A 221 -0.36 -3.07 21.41
N VAL A 222 -0.86 -3.47 20.23
CA VAL A 222 -2.29 -3.42 19.86
C VAL A 222 -3.14 -4.33 20.76
N HIS A 223 -2.60 -5.46 21.22
CA HIS A 223 -3.24 -6.34 22.20
C HIS A 223 -3.09 -5.88 23.66
N GLY A 224 -2.39 -4.76 23.90
CA GLY A 224 -2.18 -4.22 25.25
C GLY A 224 -1.04 -4.88 26.04
N ASP A 225 -0.33 -5.86 25.48
CA ASP A 225 0.84 -6.49 26.11
C ASP A 225 2.11 -5.66 25.86
N ILE A 226 2.16 -4.50 26.51
CA ILE A 226 3.30 -3.58 26.45
C ILE A 226 4.60 -4.22 27.00
N PRO A 227 4.58 -5.01 28.10
CA PRO A 227 5.78 -5.73 28.55
C PRO A 227 6.37 -6.65 27.48
N LEU A 228 5.53 -7.43 26.77
CA LEU A 228 5.98 -8.25 25.64
C LEU A 228 6.49 -7.38 24.48
N ALA A 229 5.80 -6.29 24.14
CA ALA A 229 6.25 -5.38 23.08
C ALA A 229 7.65 -4.82 23.38
N LEU A 230 7.90 -4.38 24.62
CA LEU A 230 9.22 -3.91 25.06
C LEU A 230 10.27 -5.04 25.03
N GLN A 231 9.92 -6.27 25.41
CA GLN A 231 10.81 -7.43 25.31
C GLN A 231 11.22 -7.72 23.85
N ILE A 232 10.25 -7.73 22.92
CA ILE A 232 10.49 -7.97 21.49
C ILE A 232 11.40 -6.87 20.92
N LEU A 233 11.11 -5.60 21.20
CA LEU A 233 11.94 -4.48 20.73
C LEU A 233 13.35 -4.52 21.34
N ALA A 234 13.51 -4.90 22.60
CA ALA A 234 14.81 -5.01 23.26
C ALA A 234 15.68 -6.10 22.61
N SER A 235 15.08 -7.24 22.23
CA SER A 235 15.78 -8.30 21.49
C SER A 235 16.15 -7.88 20.06
N GLY A 236 15.31 -7.07 19.39
CA GLY A 236 15.66 -6.43 18.12
C GLY A 236 16.82 -5.43 18.26
N LEU A 237 16.80 -4.59 19.30
CA LEU A 237 17.85 -3.60 19.61
C LEU A 237 19.24 -4.23 19.89
N GLN A 238 19.30 -5.50 20.28
CA GLN A 238 20.57 -6.22 20.43
C GLN A 238 21.20 -6.64 19.11
N GLN A 239 20.44 -6.62 18.00
CA GLN A 239 20.82 -7.18 16.71
C GLN A 239 20.85 -6.13 15.59
N ASP A 240 20.05 -5.08 15.71
CA ASP A 240 19.86 -4.10 14.66
C ASP A 240 21.07 -3.17 14.48
N SER A 241 21.29 -2.74 13.24
CA SER A 241 22.28 -1.72 12.87
C SER A 241 21.71 -0.30 12.88
N SER A 242 20.49 -0.10 13.37
CA SER A 242 19.84 1.20 13.48
C SER A 242 19.32 1.49 14.89
N HIS A 243 19.22 2.78 15.21
CA HIS A 243 18.64 3.27 16.45
C HIS A 243 17.09 3.24 16.48
N ASN A 244 16.42 2.67 15.47
CA ASN A 244 14.96 2.74 15.36
C ASN A 244 14.23 2.00 16.49
N PHE A 245 14.77 0.87 16.95
CA PHE A 245 14.28 0.20 18.15
C PHE A 245 14.43 1.05 19.41
N ALA A 246 15.55 1.79 19.55
CA ALA A 246 15.80 2.64 20.70
C ALA A 246 14.75 3.77 20.81
N ARG A 247 14.38 4.36 19.66
CA ARG A 247 13.29 5.34 19.56
C ARG A 247 11.94 4.74 19.97
N ALA A 248 11.61 3.55 19.47
CA ALA A 248 10.35 2.87 19.77
C ALA A 248 10.22 2.47 21.25
N ILE A 249 11.29 1.96 21.85
CA ILE A 249 11.35 1.58 23.27
C ILE A 249 11.13 2.81 24.15
N ALA A 250 11.88 3.90 23.92
CA ALA A 250 11.78 5.12 24.71
C ALA A 250 10.36 5.74 24.68
N PHE A 251 9.68 5.66 23.53
CA PHE A 251 8.30 6.13 23.39
C PHE A 251 7.31 5.25 24.18
N LEU A 252 7.42 3.92 24.06
CA LEU A 252 6.55 2.98 24.79
C LEU A 252 6.77 3.04 26.30
N GLU A 253 8.01 3.21 26.78
CA GLU A 253 8.31 3.41 28.21
C GLU A 253 7.61 4.67 28.74
N ALA A 254 7.79 5.82 28.08
CA ALA A 254 7.18 7.09 28.48
C ALA A 254 5.65 7.07 28.42
N GLY A 255 5.06 6.36 27.45
CA GLY A 255 3.61 6.22 27.29
C GLY A 255 2.95 5.21 28.22
N SER A 256 3.69 4.25 28.79
CA SER A 256 3.13 3.16 29.60
C SER A 256 3.34 3.31 31.11
N GLY A 257 4.31 4.12 31.54
CA GLY A 257 4.68 4.24 32.95
C GLY A 257 5.38 2.99 33.52
N LEU A 258 5.76 2.04 32.67
CA LEU A 258 6.55 0.87 33.06
C LEU A 258 8.00 1.26 33.39
N PRO A 259 8.70 0.50 34.26
CA PRO A 259 10.10 0.74 34.54
C PRO A 259 10.94 0.57 33.27
N ALA A 260 11.87 1.49 33.05
CA ALA A 260 12.74 1.49 31.89
C ALA A 260 13.56 0.19 31.78
N ILE A 261 13.64 -0.37 30.57
CA ILE A 261 14.38 -1.61 30.32
C ILE A 261 15.88 -1.41 30.63
N LYS A 262 16.49 -2.43 31.23
CA LYS A 262 17.95 -2.49 31.43
C LYS A 262 18.60 -2.95 30.13
N TYR A 263 19.31 -2.05 29.45
CA TYR A 263 20.04 -2.32 28.22
C TYR A 263 21.44 -1.71 28.35
N ASN A 264 22.47 -2.49 28.04
CA ASN A 264 23.89 -2.10 28.09
C ASN A 264 24.60 -2.37 26.75
N GLY A 265 23.85 -2.50 25.65
CA GLY A 265 24.41 -2.72 24.32
C GLY A 265 24.75 -1.43 23.58
N ASN A 266 25.13 -1.57 22.30
CA ASN A 266 25.70 -0.50 21.49
C ASN A 266 24.83 0.77 21.43
N TRP A 267 23.50 0.61 21.36
CA TRP A 267 22.53 1.71 21.22
C TRP A 267 22.10 2.37 22.54
N ILE A 268 22.83 2.15 23.65
CA ILE A 268 22.44 2.68 24.97
C ILE A 268 22.50 4.21 25.01
N HIS A 269 23.34 4.82 24.17
CA HIS A 269 23.45 6.27 24.13
C HIS A 269 22.20 6.91 23.50
N GLU A 270 21.79 6.40 22.33
CA GLU A 270 20.63 6.81 21.56
C GLU A 270 19.34 6.49 22.32
N LEU A 271 19.26 5.32 22.98
CA LEU A 271 18.13 4.97 23.84
C LEU A 271 17.95 5.97 24.98
N ASN A 272 19.03 6.37 25.65
CA ASN A 272 18.95 7.38 26.71
C ASN A 272 18.65 8.78 26.17
N LEU A 273 19.10 9.11 24.96
CA LEU A 273 18.75 10.36 24.27
C LEU A 273 17.26 10.41 23.91
N PHE A 274 16.71 9.35 23.34
CA PHE A 274 15.27 9.24 23.05
C PHE A 274 14.42 9.22 24.32
N ARG A 275 14.89 8.57 25.41
CA ARG A 275 14.23 8.66 26.73
C ARG A 275 14.17 10.09 27.24
N ALA A 276 15.27 10.85 27.16
CA ALA A 276 15.31 12.26 27.56
C ALA A 276 14.37 13.11 26.68
N ARG A 277 14.33 12.89 25.36
CA ARG A 277 13.35 13.54 24.45
C ARG A 277 11.91 13.22 24.87
N ALA A 278 11.57 11.95 25.09
CA ALA A 278 10.21 11.52 25.43
C ALA A 278 9.72 12.07 26.78
N HIS A 279 10.61 12.18 27.77
CA HIS A 279 10.32 12.76 29.08
C HIS A 279 10.46 14.30 29.13
N LYS A 280 10.78 14.95 28.01
CA LYS A 280 11.00 16.41 27.89
C LYS A 280 12.13 16.95 28.80
N ASP A 281 13.13 16.12 29.10
CA ASP A 281 14.35 16.56 29.80
C ASP A 281 15.31 17.24 28.81
N PHE A 282 15.01 18.51 28.48
CA PHE A 282 15.80 19.28 27.51
C PHE A 282 17.27 19.45 27.92
N LYS A 283 17.58 19.47 29.23
CA LYS A 283 18.96 19.52 29.73
C LYS A 283 19.69 18.19 29.52
N GLY A 284 19.00 17.07 29.77
CA GLY A 284 19.48 15.73 29.45
C GLY A 284 19.71 15.53 27.96
N VAL A 285 18.79 16.00 27.12
CA VAL A 285 18.90 15.96 25.65
C VAL A 285 20.16 16.71 25.19
N LEU A 286 20.35 17.97 25.61
CA LEU A 286 21.54 18.78 25.30
C LEU A 286 22.86 18.07 25.64
N ARG A 287 22.96 17.55 26.87
CA ARG A 287 24.16 16.85 27.37
C ARG A 287 24.43 15.53 26.62
N LEU A 288 23.39 14.87 26.11
CA LEU A 288 23.54 13.64 25.34
C LEU A 288 23.84 13.93 23.87
N ALA A 289 23.25 14.98 23.30
CA ALA A 289 23.47 15.41 21.92
C ALA A 289 24.86 15.98 21.64
N SER A 290 25.61 16.39 22.68
CA SER A 290 26.94 16.97 22.56
C SER A 290 28.09 15.94 22.50
N LYS A 291 27.80 14.63 22.36
CA LYS A 291 28.84 13.60 22.21
C LYS A 291 29.37 13.53 20.77
N PRO A 292 30.69 13.26 20.58
CA PRO A 292 31.32 13.28 19.26
C PRO A 292 30.91 12.09 18.36
N ASP A 293 30.54 10.95 18.94
CA ASP A 293 30.25 9.71 18.19
C ASP A 293 28.78 9.56 17.78
N LEU A 294 27.92 10.53 18.10
CA LEU A 294 26.50 10.51 17.77
C LEU A 294 26.29 10.86 16.29
N ASP A 295 25.30 10.24 15.65
CA ASP A 295 24.92 10.60 14.27
C ASP A 295 24.66 12.13 14.13
N PRO A 296 25.27 12.82 13.15
CA PRO A 296 25.16 14.28 13.02
C PRO A 296 23.73 14.81 12.84
N ILE A 297 22.84 14.04 12.19
CA ILE A 297 21.43 14.43 12.01
C ILE A 297 20.71 14.30 13.36
N LEU A 298 20.89 13.16 14.04
CA LEU A 298 20.30 12.92 15.36
C LEU A 298 20.79 13.91 16.43
N ALA A 299 22.06 14.32 16.36
CA ALA A 299 22.62 15.38 17.19
C ALA A 299 21.96 16.74 16.90
N TYR A 300 21.83 17.11 15.61
CA TYR A 300 21.20 18.36 15.18
C TYR A 300 19.72 18.45 15.58
N GLU A 301 18.91 17.42 15.29
CA GLU A 301 17.52 17.31 15.76
C GLU A 301 17.41 17.50 17.28
N SER A 302 18.31 16.88 18.04
CA SER A 302 18.28 16.92 19.51
C SER A 302 18.55 18.32 20.04
N ASN A 303 19.49 19.04 19.42
CA ASN A 303 19.79 20.43 19.77
C ASN A 303 18.60 21.35 19.44
N LEU A 304 17.93 21.15 18.28
CA LEU A 304 16.69 21.87 17.96
C LEU A 304 15.58 21.61 19.00
N VAL A 305 15.29 20.35 19.31
CA VAL A 305 14.25 19.95 20.29
C VAL A 305 14.51 20.51 21.70
N SER A 306 15.78 20.74 22.05
CA SER A 306 16.19 21.31 23.34
C SER A 306 16.37 22.84 23.32
N GLY A 307 16.07 23.51 22.21
CA GLY A 307 16.12 24.97 22.09
C GLY A 307 17.52 25.55 21.87
N SER A 308 18.49 24.71 21.49
CA SER A 308 19.86 25.12 21.18
C SER A 308 20.09 25.25 19.68
N LEU A 309 20.38 26.48 19.23
CA LEU A 309 20.70 26.79 17.82
C LEU A 309 22.20 26.65 17.51
N THR A 310 23.02 26.30 18.48
CA THR A 310 24.48 26.16 18.32
C THR A 310 24.89 24.69 18.24
N LEU A 311 25.57 24.33 17.15
CA LEU A 311 26.31 23.06 17.06
C LEU A 311 27.37 22.99 18.17
N PRO A 312 27.67 21.81 18.74
CA PRO A 312 28.66 21.68 19.80
C PRO A 312 30.05 22.04 19.28
N SER A 313 30.65 23.11 19.84
CA SER A 313 32.08 23.38 19.70
C SER A 313 32.85 22.35 20.53
N THR A 314 33.56 21.44 19.88
CA THR A 314 34.42 20.45 20.54
C THR A 314 35.65 21.12 21.16
N GLU A 315 35.53 21.56 22.42
CA GLU A 315 36.68 21.87 23.26
C GLU A 315 37.41 20.56 23.61
N GLY A 316 38.38 20.16 22.77
CA GLY A 316 39.21 18.99 23.04
C GLY A 316 39.67 18.23 21.80
N SER A 317 40.73 18.73 21.16
CA SER A 317 41.74 17.94 20.44
C SER A 317 41.25 16.76 19.56
N VAL A 318 40.54 17.05 18.48
CA VAL A 318 41.07 16.93 17.10
C VAL A 318 40.35 18.01 16.28
N GLU A 319 41.08 18.80 15.49
CA GLU A 319 40.45 19.65 14.47
C GLU A 319 39.89 18.76 13.35
N ILE A 320 38.69 18.22 13.58
CA ILE A 320 37.75 17.90 12.51
C ILE A 320 37.33 19.27 11.99
N PRO A 321 37.84 19.76 10.84
CA PRO A 321 37.62 21.16 10.45
C PRO A 321 36.12 21.40 10.34
N ALA A 322 35.65 22.62 10.62
CA ALA A 322 34.21 22.92 10.50
C ALA A 322 33.65 22.51 9.13
N GLY A 323 34.45 22.66 8.06
CA GLY A 323 34.12 22.19 6.71
C GLY A 323 33.99 20.67 6.53
N SER A 324 34.42 19.82 7.48
CA SER A 324 34.24 18.37 7.46
C SER A 324 33.00 17.90 8.25
N ALA A 325 32.64 18.57 9.35
CA ALA A 325 31.32 18.42 9.94
C ALA A 325 30.24 18.98 8.98
N LEU A 326 30.53 20.11 8.33
CA LEU A 326 29.69 20.67 7.27
C LEU A 326 29.71 19.81 5.99
N ALA A 327 30.81 19.14 5.64
CA ALA A 327 30.83 18.20 4.51
C ALA A 327 30.08 16.90 4.83
N SER A 328 30.18 16.36 6.04
CA SER A 328 29.36 15.23 6.49
C SER A 328 27.88 15.61 6.52
N LEU A 329 27.52 16.80 7.01
CA LEU A 329 26.18 17.35 6.86
C LEU A 329 25.80 17.51 5.38
N HIS A 330 26.64 18.08 4.52
CA HIS A 330 26.38 18.18 3.07
C HIS A 330 26.28 16.81 2.36
N GLN A 331 26.95 15.77 2.86
CA GLN A 331 26.88 14.41 2.33
C GLN A 331 25.63 13.68 2.83
N SER A 332 25.21 13.98 4.06
CA SER A 332 23.96 13.52 4.68
C SER A 332 22.72 14.32 4.28
N PHE A 333 22.86 15.54 3.75
CA PHE A 333 21.84 16.33 3.03
C PHE A 333 21.94 16.12 1.50
N GLY A 334 23.05 15.58 1.00
CA GLY A 334 23.20 15.04 -0.35
C GLY A 334 22.41 13.75 -0.57
N LYS A 335 21.87 13.19 0.51
CA LYS A 335 20.67 12.35 0.54
C LYS A 335 19.59 13.11 1.35
N PRO A 336 18.29 13.01 1.03
CA PRO A 336 17.29 13.87 1.67
C PRO A 336 16.81 13.36 3.04
N PRO A 337 16.62 14.25 4.04
CA PRO A 337 15.76 14.04 5.21
C PRO A 337 14.45 14.85 5.12
N GLY A 338 13.42 14.41 5.83
CA GLY A 338 12.03 14.85 5.67
C GLY A 338 11.61 16.26 6.08
N GLU A 339 10.51 16.69 5.49
CA GLU A 339 9.82 17.94 5.79
C GLU A 339 9.21 17.99 7.22
N PRO A 340 9.08 19.17 7.85
CA PRO A 340 8.35 19.42 9.11
C PRO A 340 8.37 18.38 10.24
N ASP A 341 7.27 17.67 10.49
CA ASP A 341 7.33 16.21 10.34
C ASP A 341 6.20 15.66 9.43
N ILE A 342 6.15 16.18 8.19
CA ILE A 342 5.34 15.65 7.08
C ILE A 342 5.91 14.32 6.60
N GLU A 343 7.20 14.03 6.80
CA GLU A 343 7.73 12.67 6.66
C GLU A 343 7.30 11.73 7.81
N ALA A 344 6.63 12.17 8.88
CA ALA A 344 5.88 11.27 9.80
C ALA A 344 4.39 11.18 9.47
N LEU A 345 3.78 12.23 8.94
CA LEU A 345 2.43 12.18 8.33
C LEU A 345 2.43 11.53 6.94
N THR A 346 3.61 11.25 6.37
CA THR A 346 3.80 10.51 5.11
C THR A 346 4.69 9.26 5.25
N SER A 347 5.55 9.11 6.28
CA SER A 347 6.02 7.77 6.71
C SER A 347 4.98 6.99 7.51
N SER A 348 3.91 7.65 7.99
CA SER A 348 2.60 7.02 7.94
C SER A 348 2.16 6.90 6.47
N VAL A 349 2.72 5.92 5.74
CA VAL A 349 2.44 5.63 4.32
C VAL A 349 1.04 4.99 4.13
N LEU A 350 0.01 5.60 4.73
CA LEU A 350 -1.39 5.15 4.70
C LEU A 350 -2.37 6.31 4.43
N ILE A 351 -1.87 7.41 3.87
CA ILE A 351 -2.64 8.59 3.44
C ILE A 351 -2.13 8.97 2.04
N ASP A 352 -2.95 8.80 1.00
CA ASP A 352 -2.69 9.32 -0.37
C ASP A 352 -2.44 10.84 -0.33
N TRP A 353 -1.62 11.44 -1.21
CA TRP A 353 -1.38 12.90 -1.20
C TRP A 353 -2.66 13.73 -1.35
N SER A 354 -3.65 13.22 -2.09
CA SER A 354 -4.99 13.80 -2.20
C SER A 354 -5.79 13.61 -0.91
N GLU A 355 -5.53 12.52 -0.18
CA GLU A 355 -6.03 12.23 1.16
C GLU A 355 -5.34 13.05 2.25
N LEU A 356 -4.06 13.43 2.07
CA LEU A 356 -3.30 14.32 2.96
C LEU A 356 -3.78 15.75 2.77
N ALA A 357 -3.90 16.23 1.53
CA ALA A 357 -4.52 17.52 1.24
C ALA A 357 -5.97 17.58 1.76
N ARG A 358 -6.76 16.50 1.60
CA ARG A 358 -8.11 16.35 2.18
C ARG A 358 -8.09 16.29 3.71
N THR A 359 -7.08 15.68 4.33
CA THR A 359 -6.92 15.62 5.79
C THR A 359 -6.54 16.99 6.34
N LEU A 360 -5.60 17.69 5.72
CA LEU A 360 -5.25 19.09 6.03
C LEU A 360 -6.45 20.03 5.83
N MET A 361 -7.27 19.82 4.79
CA MET A 361 -8.55 20.53 4.62
C MET A 361 -9.54 20.22 5.74
N ASN A 362 -9.70 18.95 6.13
CA ASN A 362 -10.58 18.53 7.23
C ASN A 362 -10.10 19.06 8.60
N LEU A 363 -8.79 19.26 8.75
CA LEU A 363 -8.14 19.91 9.91
C LEU A 363 -8.17 21.45 9.84
N ALA A 364 -8.90 22.03 8.87
CA ALA A 364 -9.03 23.47 8.65
C ALA A 364 -7.70 24.22 8.38
N CYS A 365 -6.75 23.54 7.74
CA CYS A 365 -5.47 24.09 7.27
C CYS A 365 -5.44 24.25 5.72
N PRO A 366 -6.27 25.14 5.13
CA PRO A 366 -6.39 25.26 3.67
C PRO A 366 -5.21 26.00 3.01
N SER A 367 -4.38 26.72 3.79
CA SER A 367 -3.18 27.37 3.25
C SER A 367 -2.08 26.34 3.03
N GLU A 368 -1.88 25.50 4.04
CA GLU A 368 -0.91 24.42 4.12
C GLU A 368 -1.28 23.29 3.13
N ALA A 369 -2.56 22.94 3.04
CA ALA A 369 -3.06 22.03 2.00
C ALA A 369 -2.79 22.57 0.58
N ALA A 370 -2.94 23.88 0.37
CA ALA A 370 -2.66 24.50 -0.92
C ALA A 370 -1.16 24.62 -1.22
N GLU A 371 -0.32 24.93 -0.22
CA GLU A 371 1.14 24.92 -0.33
C GLU A 371 1.65 23.53 -0.71
N LYS A 372 1.11 22.46 -0.11
CA LYS A 372 1.46 21.07 -0.45
C LYS A 372 0.95 20.60 -1.81
N LEU A 373 -0.27 21.00 -2.20
CA LEU A 373 -0.73 20.80 -3.58
C LEU A 373 0.13 21.60 -4.59
N SER A 374 0.65 22.76 -4.20
CA SER A 374 1.51 23.58 -5.05
C SER A 374 2.90 22.99 -5.24
N SER A 375 3.52 22.43 -4.18
CA SER A 375 4.83 21.76 -4.29
C SER A 375 4.79 20.54 -5.20
N GLU A 376 3.67 19.80 -5.22
CA GLU A 376 3.42 18.66 -6.12
C GLU A 376 3.03 19.05 -7.56
N ASN A 377 3.39 20.25 -8.02
CA ASN A 377 3.00 20.82 -9.32
C ASN A 377 1.47 20.89 -9.58
N GLN A 378 0.63 20.63 -8.57
CA GLN A 378 -0.83 20.79 -8.66
C GLN A 378 -1.28 22.22 -8.32
N VAL A 379 -0.46 23.22 -8.66
CA VAL A 379 -0.67 24.65 -8.38
C VAL A 379 -2.06 25.12 -8.81
N ILE A 380 -2.59 24.59 -9.91
CA ILE A 380 -3.95 24.89 -10.41
C ILE A 380 -5.04 24.41 -9.45
N THR A 381 -4.85 23.24 -8.85
CA THR A 381 -5.74 22.66 -7.82
C THR A 381 -5.64 23.47 -6.53
N ALA A 382 -4.41 23.83 -6.12
CA ALA A 382 -4.15 24.71 -4.98
C ALA A 382 -4.83 26.08 -5.10
N THR A 383 -4.65 26.77 -6.24
CA THR A 383 -5.35 28.03 -6.55
C THR A 383 -6.87 27.87 -6.49
N SER A 384 -7.41 26.78 -7.04
CA SER A 384 -8.86 26.51 -7.04
C SER A 384 -9.39 26.23 -5.63
N LEU A 385 -8.60 25.56 -4.78
CA LEU A 385 -8.92 25.30 -3.38
C LEU A 385 -9.00 26.61 -2.59
N LEU A 386 -7.93 27.41 -2.61
CA LEU A 386 -7.86 28.72 -1.93
C LEU A 386 -8.99 29.66 -2.38
N TRP A 387 -9.34 29.63 -3.67
CA TRP A 387 -10.45 30.44 -4.20
C TRP A 387 -11.80 30.06 -3.57
N ARG A 388 -12.06 28.77 -3.41
CA ARG A 388 -13.32 28.23 -2.88
C ARG A 388 -13.41 28.33 -1.35
N THR A 389 -12.29 28.28 -0.65
CA THR A 389 -12.21 28.52 0.80
C THR A 389 -12.11 30.01 1.16
N ASN A 390 -12.42 30.91 0.21
CA ASN A 390 -12.43 32.37 0.36
C ASN A 390 -11.07 33.03 0.63
N HIS A 391 -9.95 32.32 0.45
CA HIS A 391 -8.58 32.84 0.55
C HIS A 391 -8.12 33.46 -0.79
N ARG A 392 -8.91 34.41 -1.31
CA ARG A 392 -8.78 34.92 -2.69
C ARG A 392 -7.43 35.57 -2.98
N ASP A 393 -6.86 36.31 -2.03
CA ASP A 393 -5.61 37.03 -2.25
C ASP A 393 -4.41 36.06 -2.36
N LYS A 394 -4.40 34.99 -1.54
CA LYS A 394 -3.41 33.89 -1.66
C LYS A 394 -3.61 33.10 -2.96
N ALA A 395 -4.85 32.85 -3.37
CA ALA A 395 -5.13 32.21 -4.66
C ALA A 395 -4.58 33.03 -5.84
N LEU A 396 -4.73 34.37 -5.77
CA LEU A 396 -4.23 35.30 -6.77
C LEU A 396 -2.70 35.42 -6.79
N SER A 397 -2.03 35.45 -5.63
CA SER A 397 -0.55 35.47 -5.58
C SER A 397 0.03 34.21 -6.22
N LEU A 398 -0.45 33.03 -5.80
CA LEU A 398 -0.02 31.74 -6.34
C LEU A 398 -0.26 31.64 -7.86
N SER A 399 -1.39 32.15 -8.34
CA SER A 399 -1.67 32.18 -9.77
C SER A 399 -0.75 33.14 -10.54
N ARG A 400 -0.31 34.25 -9.92
CA ARG A 400 0.52 35.27 -10.56
C ARG A 400 1.94 34.76 -10.82
N GLU A 401 2.48 33.94 -9.94
CA GLU A 401 3.76 33.25 -10.14
C GLU A 401 3.72 32.39 -11.41
N VAL A 402 2.71 31.52 -11.54
CA VAL A 402 2.50 30.69 -12.74
C VAL A 402 2.21 31.52 -14.00
N LEU A 403 1.61 32.71 -13.88
CA LEU A 403 1.35 33.59 -15.03
C LEU A 403 2.58 34.36 -15.50
N ASN A 404 3.56 34.59 -14.63
CA ASN A 404 4.81 35.28 -14.93
C ASN A 404 5.90 34.34 -15.50
N ASP A 405 5.77 33.03 -15.28
CA ASP A 405 6.67 32.01 -15.83
C ASP A 405 6.49 31.84 -17.37
N PRO A 406 7.59 31.74 -18.17
CA PRO A 406 7.53 31.44 -19.60
C PRO A 406 6.94 30.07 -20.00
N ALA A 407 6.66 29.15 -19.05
CA ALA A 407 6.18 27.79 -19.30
C ALA A 407 4.76 27.73 -19.91
N ASN A 408 4.72 27.82 -21.24
CA ASN A 408 3.53 28.07 -22.05
C ASN A 408 2.32 27.11 -21.79
N SER A 409 2.55 25.85 -21.45
CA SER A 409 1.48 24.85 -21.22
C SER A 409 0.79 25.01 -19.86
N LEU A 410 1.53 25.24 -18.78
CA LEU A 410 0.99 25.40 -17.42
C LEU A 410 0.30 26.76 -17.27
N GLN A 411 0.95 27.81 -17.80
CA GLN A 411 0.42 29.18 -17.89
C GLN A 411 -0.95 29.19 -18.57
N THR A 412 -1.11 28.47 -19.68
CA THR A 412 -2.39 28.32 -20.40
C THR A 412 -3.46 27.63 -19.55
N ARG A 413 -3.12 26.53 -18.87
CA ARG A 413 -4.08 25.82 -17.99
C ARG A 413 -4.50 26.68 -16.79
N MET A 414 -3.59 27.44 -16.20
CA MET A 414 -3.89 28.37 -15.11
C MET A 414 -4.86 29.49 -15.55
N ARG A 415 -4.64 30.08 -16.74
CA ARG A 415 -5.55 31.08 -17.30
C ARG A 415 -6.96 30.53 -17.56
N LEU A 416 -7.09 29.29 -18.06
CA LEU A 416 -8.39 28.62 -18.20
C LEU A 416 -9.10 28.43 -16.86
N THR A 417 -8.37 28.02 -15.82
CA THR A 417 -8.93 27.84 -14.47
C THR A 417 -9.39 29.17 -13.88
N LEU A 418 -8.59 30.23 -13.95
CA LEU A 418 -9.00 31.57 -13.50
C LEU A 418 -10.22 32.09 -14.27
N ALA A 419 -10.26 31.91 -15.59
CA ALA A 419 -11.42 32.28 -16.39
C ALA A 419 -12.71 31.57 -15.92
N SER A 420 -12.63 30.27 -15.62
CA SER A 420 -13.74 29.48 -15.08
C SER A 420 -14.16 29.95 -13.67
N LEU A 421 -13.20 30.20 -12.77
CA LEU A 421 -13.47 30.65 -11.39
C LEU A 421 -14.12 32.04 -11.36
N TYR A 422 -13.66 32.99 -12.19
CA TYR A 422 -14.29 34.31 -12.33
C TYR A 422 -15.68 34.24 -12.97
N PHE A 423 -15.89 33.34 -13.94
CA PHE A 423 -17.21 33.13 -14.53
C PHE A 423 -18.20 32.56 -13.50
N GLN A 424 -17.78 31.58 -12.71
CA GLN A 424 -18.57 30.99 -11.61
C GLN A 424 -18.88 32.02 -10.50
N SER A 425 -17.97 32.96 -10.23
CA SER A 425 -18.23 34.07 -9.29
C SER A 425 -19.00 35.25 -9.90
N GLY A 426 -19.45 35.15 -11.15
CA GLY A 426 -20.25 36.17 -11.85
C GLY A 426 -19.47 37.29 -12.55
N ASP A 427 -18.16 37.40 -12.39
CA ASP A 427 -17.31 38.42 -13.03
C ASP A 427 -16.98 38.01 -14.48
N ARG A 428 -18.00 38.10 -15.34
CA ARG A 428 -17.89 37.76 -16.78
C ARG A 428 -16.84 38.61 -17.52
N LYS A 429 -16.49 39.78 -17.01
CA LYS A 429 -15.50 40.67 -17.64
C LYS A 429 -14.09 40.12 -17.46
N LYS A 430 -13.69 39.81 -16.21
CA LYS A 430 -12.37 39.18 -15.94
C LYS A 430 -12.28 37.77 -16.49
N ALA A 431 -13.38 37.01 -16.48
CA ALA A 431 -13.42 35.68 -17.09
C ALA A 431 -13.01 35.70 -18.57
N ARG A 432 -13.53 36.66 -19.34
CA ARG A 432 -13.16 36.86 -20.75
C ARG A 432 -11.70 37.30 -20.91
N GLU A 433 -11.22 38.19 -20.04
CA GLU A 433 -9.84 38.71 -20.10
C GLU A 433 -8.79 37.59 -19.99
N PHE A 434 -8.91 36.71 -18.99
CA PHE A 434 -7.99 35.56 -18.84
C PHE A 434 -8.11 34.56 -19.99
N PHE A 435 -9.32 34.32 -20.52
CA PHE A 435 -9.53 33.38 -21.61
C PHE A 435 -8.99 33.90 -22.97
N LYS A 436 -9.05 35.21 -23.22
CA LYS A 436 -8.56 35.84 -24.47
C LYS A 436 -7.10 35.47 -24.77
N GLU A 437 -6.27 35.41 -23.73
CA GLU A 437 -4.85 35.12 -23.87
C GLU A 437 -4.57 33.62 -24.14
N VAL A 438 -5.41 32.72 -23.62
CA VAL A 438 -5.35 31.28 -23.93
C VAL A 438 -5.61 31.01 -25.41
N ILE A 439 -6.59 31.72 -25.98
CA ILE A 439 -6.89 31.65 -27.42
C ILE A 439 -5.63 32.03 -28.21
N ARG A 440 -5.09 33.23 -27.95
CA ARG A 440 -3.89 33.76 -28.63
C ARG A 440 -2.69 32.79 -28.60
N ILE A 441 -2.47 32.15 -27.47
CA ILE A 441 -1.40 31.17 -27.26
C ILE A 441 -1.66 29.83 -27.97
N GLY A 442 -2.86 29.27 -27.82
CA GLY A 442 -3.22 27.99 -28.44
C GLY A 442 -3.18 28.05 -29.97
N ILE A 443 -3.32 29.25 -30.53
CA ILE A 443 -3.16 29.56 -31.95
C ILE A 443 -1.69 29.53 -32.37
N GLN A 444 -0.79 30.18 -31.63
CA GLN A 444 0.65 30.25 -31.97
C GLN A 444 1.34 28.89 -32.05
N GLN A 445 0.75 27.83 -31.48
CA GLN A 445 1.28 26.47 -31.49
C GLN A 445 0.73 25.59 -32.65
N ASP A 446 -0.18 26.11 -33.48
CA ASP A 446 -0.89 25.52 -34.65
C ASP A 446 -1.55 24.15 -34.43
N THR A 447 -0.78 23.14 -34.03
CA THR A 447 -1.20 21.79 -33.57
C THR A 447 -2.32 21.77 -32.53
N ARG A 448 -2.59 22.87 -31.83
CA ARG A 448 -3.65 23.01 -30.80
C ARG A 448 -4.78 23.97 -31.19
N LEU A 449 -4.73 24.54 -32.39
CA LEU A 449 -5.64 25.57 -32.90
C LEU A 449 -7.11 25.15 -32.80
N GLN A 450 -7.45 23.99 -33.35
CA GLN A 450 -8.83 23.49 -33.43
C GLN A 450 -9.47 23.32 -32.04
N SER A 451 -8.70 22.83 -31.05
CA SER A 451 -9.16 22.62 -29.68
C SER A 451 -9.32 23.94 -28.92
N ALA A 452 -8.39 24.89 -29.10
CA ALA A 452 -8.49 26.22 -28.50
C ALA A 452 -9.70 27.00 -29.02
N LEU A 453 -9.94 26.96 -30.34
CA LEU A 453 -11.09 27.62 -30.97
C LEU A 453 -12.42 27.00 -30.54
N LYS A 454 -12.51 25.66 -30.43
CA LYS A 454 -13.72 24.98 -29.94
C LYS A 454 -14.09 25.39 -28.50
N LEU A 455 -13.10 25.58 -27.62
CA LEU A 455 -13.34 26.04 -26.25
C LEU A 455 -13.68 27.54 -26.19
N GLY A 456 -13.12 28.36 -27.09
CA GLY A 456 -13.38 29.79 -27.18
C GLY A 456 -14.84 30.17 -27.50
N LEU A 457 -15.55 29.30 -28.23
CA LEU A 457 -16.97 29.49 -28.57
C LEU A 457 -17.91 29.56 -27.35
N ASN A 458 -17.46 29.11 -26.18
CA ASN A 458 -18.22 29.23 -24.92
C ASN A 458 -18.15 30.65 -24.30
N PHE A 459 -17.20 31.49 -24.74
CA PHE A 459 -16.89 32.79 -24.12
C PHE A 459 -16.98 33.97 -25.10
N PHE A 460 -16.73 33.72 -26.39
CA PHE A 460 -16.62 34.70 -27.48
C PHE A 460 -17.47 34.29 -28.70
N SER A 461 -17.87 35.28 -29.49
CA SER A 461 -18.47 35.06 -30.81
C SER A 461 -17.45 34.50 -31.81
N ARG A 462 -17.94 33.88 -32.90
CA ARG A 462 -17.09 33.38 -34.00
C ARG A 462 -16.22 34.49 -34.63
N GLU A 463 -16.73 35.71 -34.66
CA GLU A 463 -16.07 36.89 -35.23
C GLU A 463 -14.91 37.36 -34.35
N GLU A 464 -15.15 37.52 -33.05
CA GLU A 464 -14.11 37.87 -32.07
C GLU A 464 -12.99 36.82 -32.04
N LEU A 465 -13.32 35.53 -32.14
CA LEU A 465 -12.33 34.46 -32.19
C LEU A 465 -11.40 34.57 -33.39
N LEU A 466 -11.92 34.88 -34.59
CA LEU A 466 -11.13 34.98 -35.83
C LEU A 466 -10.14 36.16 -35.80
N GLN A 467 -10.45 37.24 -35.08
CA GLN A 467 -9.55 38.39 -34.95
C GLN A 467 -8.37 38.14 -33.99
N LEU A 468 -8.44 37.11 -33.14
CA LEU A 468 -7.41 36.80 -32.13
C LEU A 468 -6.30 35.87 -32.67
N VAL A 469 -6.25 35.65 -33.99
CA VAL A 469 -5.51 34.54 -34.62
C VAL A 469 -4.27 35.00 -35.40
N PRO A 470 -3.09 35.15 -34.76
CA PRO A 470 -1.87 35.49 -35.48
C PRO A 470 -1.43 34.38 -36.44
N GLY A 471 -0.88 34.77 -37.61
CA GLY A 471 -0.24 33.85 -38.55
C GLY A 471 -1.16 33.18 -39.57
N LEU A 472 -2.48 33.38 -39.51
CA LEU A 472 -3.44 32.82 -40.47
C LEU A 472 -3.46 33.59 -41.82
N THR A 473 -2.30 33.80 -42.43
CA THR A 473 -2.13 34.45 -43.74
C THR A 473 -2.10 33.44 -44.91
N GLU A 474 -2.31 33.99 -46.10
CA GLU A 474 -2.79 33.33 -47.32
C GLU A 474 -2.05 32.06 -47.77
N LYS A 475 -0.72 32.04 -47.69
CA LYS A 475 0.13 31.18 -48.54
C LYS A 475 0.09 29.67 -48.27
N GLN A 476 -0.67 29.21 -47.27
CA GLN A 476 -0.73 27.79 -46.88
C GLN A 476 -2.17 27.29 -46.62
N ALA A 477 -3.15 27.77 -47.39
CA ALA A 477 -4.55 27.30 -47.42
C ALA A 477 -4.72 25.77 -47.21
N TYR A 478 -3.97 24.97 -47.97
CA TYR A 478 -4.07 23.50 -47.93
C TYR A 478 -3.51 22.87 -46.64
N GLN A 479 -2.53 23.52 -45.99
CA GLN A 479 -1.96 23.07 -44.71
C GLN A 479 -2.80 23.55 -43.52
N ARG A 480 -3.56 24.65 -43.68
CA ARG A 480 -4.51 25.20 -42.69
C ARG A 480 -5.82 24.41 -42.61
N ALA A 481 -6.14 23.62 -43.63
CA ALA A 481 -7.40 22.86 -43.73
C ALA A 481 -7.69 21.92 -42.54
N PRO A 482 -6.71 21.23 -41.91
CA PRO A 482 -6.93 20.46 -40.68
C PRO A 482 -7.14 21.35 -39.43
N SER A 483 -6.49 22.51 -39.38
CA SER A 483 -6.46 23.35 -38.17
C SER A 483 -7.76 24.14 -37.92
N ILE A 484 -8.57 24.40 -38.95
CA ILE A 484 -9.83 25.18 -38.87
C ILE A 484 -11.12 24.37 -39.06
N VAL A 485 -11.05 23.04 -39.22
CA VAL A 485 -12.22 22.15 -39.46
C VAL A 485 -13.37 22.39 -38.48
N GLY A 486 -13.05 22.62 -37.21
CA GLY A 486 -14.06 22.83 -36.15
C GLY A 486 -14.89 24.11 -36.28
N LEU A 487 -14.50 25.04 -37.18
CA LEU A 487 -15.24 26.27 -37.47
C LEU A 487 -16.01 26.22 -38.80
N LEU A 488 -15.78 25.18 -39.62
CA LEU A 488 -16.32 25.04 -40.98
C LEU A 488 -17.48 24.02 -41.04
N PRO A 489 -18.54 24.29 -41.82
CA PRO A 489 -19.72 23.40 -41.86
C PRO A 489 -19.59 22.14 -42.73
N TYR A 490 -18.54 21.99 -43.54
CA TYR A 490 -18.37 20.87 -44.50
C TYR A 490 -16.93 20.33 -44.57
N GLN A 491 -16.72 19.18 -45.23
CA GLN A 491 -15.47 18.43 -45.29
C GLN A 491 -14.21 19.32 -45.48
N SER A 492 -13.26 19.10 -44.56
CA SER A 492 -12.12 19.97 -44.24
C SER A 492 -11.35 20.56 -45.42
N LYS A 493 -10.93 19.71 -46.37
CA LYS A 493 -10.09 20.12 -47.50
C LYS A 493 -10.86 20.95 -48.53
N VAL A 494 -12.13 20.64 -48.75
CA VAL A 494 -12.96 21.29 -49.77
C VAL A 494 -13.43 22.66 -49.26
N SER A 495 -13.95 22.73 -48.04
CA SER A 495 -14.44 23.98 -47.45
C SER A 495 -13.32 25.02 -47.24
N THR A 496 -12.12 24.58 -46.89
CA THR A 496 -10.95 25.48 -46.74
C THR A 496 -10.45 26.00 -48.10
N TYR A 497 -10.40 25.16 -49.13
CA TYR A 497 -10.01 25.59 -50.48
C TYR A 497 -10.93 26.69 -51.01
N TRP A 498 -12.25 26.50 -50.92
CA TRP A 498 -13.21 27.50 -51.39
C TRP A 498 -13.23 28.77 -50.53
N TYR A 499 -13.02 28.67 -49.21
CA TYR A 499 -12.92 29.85 -48.35
C TYR A 499 -11.75 30.76 -48.75
N GLU A 500 -10.60 30.18 -49.04
CA GLU A 500 -9.42 30.95 -49.46
C GLU A 500 -9.62 31.50 -50.89
N PHE A 501 -10.21 30.74 -51.83
CA PHE A 501 -10.59 31.22 -53.17
C PHE A 501 -11.55 32.42 -53.14
N PHE A 502 -12.56 32.42 -52.26
CA PHE A 502 -13.47 33.56 -52.12
C PHE A 502 -12.80 34.75 -51.41
N ARG A 503 -11.85 34.53 -50.48
CA ARG A 503 -11.08 35.63 -49.87
C ARG A 503 -10.09 36.27 -50.85
N GLU A 504 -9.37 35.49 -51.66
CA GLU A 504 -8.44 36.03 -52.66
C GLU A 504 -9.15 36.96 -53.67
N LYS A 505 -10.41 36.66 -54.01
CA LYS A 505 -11.21 37.49 -54.91
C LYS A 505 -11.68 38.82 -54.32
N ASP A 506 -11.89 38.89 -53.01
CA ASP A 506 -12.23 40.12 -52.31
C ASP A 506 -11.67 40.10 -50.87
N PRO A 507 -10.41 40.54 -50.68
CA PRO A 507 -9.75 40.52 -49.37
C PRO A 507 -10.41 41.46 -48.33
N SER A 508 -11.33 42.32 -48.76
CA SER A 508 -12.03 43.28 -47.89
C SER A 508 -13.29 42.71 -47.24
N GLN A 509 -13.80 41.56 -47.72
CA GLN A 509 -15.01 40.96 -47.19
C GLN A 509 -14.83 40.40 -45.78
N SER A 510 -15.91 40.49 -44.99
CA SER A 510 -15.92 39.90 -43.65
C SER A 510 -15.88 38.36 -43.74
N PRO A 511 -15.15 37.69 -42.82
CA PRO A 511 -15.09 36.23 -42.78
C PRO A 511 -16.46 35.53 -42.83
N LEU A 512 -17.48 36.12 -42.21
CA LEU A 512 -18.84 35.58 -42.20
C LEU A 512 -19.51 35.60 -43.58
N ALA A 513 -19.28 36.64 -44.39
CA ALA A 513 -19.79 36.70 -45.76
C ALA A 513 -19.14 35.62 -46.63
N ILE A 514 -17.82 35.45 -46.49
CA ILE A 514 -17.04 34.42 -47.18
C ILE A 514 -17.51 33.01 -46.78
N PHE A 515 -17.70 32.72 -45.49
CA PHE A 515 -18.26 31.43 -45.04
C PHE A 515 -19.66 31.16 -45.61
N LYS A 516 -20.54 32.17 -45.68
CA LYS A 516 -21.86 32.03 -46.31
C LYS A 516 -21.75 31.74 -47.81
N SER A 517 -20.83 32.40 -48.51
CA SER A 517 -20.56 32.14 -49.94
C SER A 517 -20.04 30.72 -50.18
N VAL A 518 -19.13 30.22 -49.33
CA VAL A 518 -18.66 28.82 -49.36
C VAL A 518 -19.81 27.84 -49.11
N GLN A 519 -20.62 28.11 -48.08
CA GLN A 519 -21.78 27.26 -47.74
C GLN A 519 -22.80 27.23 -48.88
N TYR A 520 -23.11 28.38 -49.50
CA TYR A 520 -24.00 28.45 -50.64
C TYR A 520 -23.42 27.74 -51.88
N PHE A 521 -22.13 27.91 -52.16
CA PHE A 521 -21.47 27.26 -53.28
C PHE A 521 -21.43 25.73 -53.13
N LEU A 522 -21.13 25.22 -51.93
CA LEU A 522 -21.05 23.78 -51.67
C LEU A 522 -22.40 23.08 -51.46
N ALA A 523 -23.47 23.84 -51.19
CA ALA A 523 -24.83 23.30 -51.10
C ALA A 523 -25.57 23.26 -52.46
N ASN A 524 -25.00 23.85 -53.51
CA ASN A 524 -25.58 23.96 -54.86
C ASN A 524 -24.69 23.30 -55.94
N GLN A 525 -23.90 22.29 -55.57
CA GLN A 525 -23.30 21.29 -56.46
C GLN A 525 -24.00 19.95 -56.27
#